data_AF-A0A2V9K6M0-F1
#
_entry.id   AF-A0A2V9K6M0-F1
#
_cell.length_a   1.000
_cell.length_b   1.000
_cell.length_c   1.000
_cell.angle_alpha   90.00
_cell.angle_beta   90.00
_cell.angle_gamma   90.00
#
_symmetry.space_group_name_H-M   'P 1'
#
loop_
_entity.id
_entity.type
_entity.pdbx_description
1 polymer ?
#
loop_
_entity_poly.entity_id
_entity_poly.type
_entity_poly.pdbx_seq_one_letter_code
_entity_poly.pdbx_strand_id
1 'polypeptide(L)'
;TLIALLHAVAYGWRQEQLAESAKIISRLGRELHDRIRTFVTNFGKVGPALRGAVDHYNSAVGSLESRVLPSVRKFMELGAAAGEEIPELAPVDETPRALTAPEKGEEER
;
A
#
# COMPACT_ATOMS: atom_id res chain seq x y z
N THR A 1 -7.94 -62.98 -8.74
CA THR A 1 -6.88 -61.95 -8.83
C THR A 1 -7.17 -60.91 -9.93
N LEU A 2 -8.37 -60.30 -9.91
CA LEU A 2 -8.75 -59.14 -10.77
C LEU A 2 -8.92 -57.87 -9.94
N ILE A 3 -9.38 -58.02 -8.68
CA ILE A 3 -9.49 -56.95 -7.68
C ILE A 3 -8.17 -56.21 -7.47
N ALA A 4 -7.03 -56.93 -7.48
CA ALA A 4 -5.71 -56.31 -7.32
C ALA A 4 -5.32 -55.40 -8.51
N LEU A 5 -5.66 -55.79 -9.74
CA LEU A 5 -5.42 -54.97 -10.94
C LEU A 5 -6.36 -53.76 -11.00
N LEU A 6 -7.63 -53.93 -10.62
CA LEU A 6 -8.59 -52.82 -10.52
C LEU A 6 -8.18 -51.81 -9.43
N HIS A 7 -7.68 -52.27 -8.28
CA HIS A 7 -7.10 -51.39 -7.26
C HIS A 7 -5.84 -50.66 -7.76
N ALA A 8 -4.98 -51.34 -8.51
CA ALA A 8 -3.79 -50.71 -9.10
C ALA A 8 -4.15 -49.61 -10.12
N VAL A 9 -5.17 -49.84 -10.95
CA VAL A 9 -5.69 -48.83 -11.89
C VAL A 9 -6.36 -47.66 -11.15
N ALA A 10 -7.16 -47.94 -10.13
CA ALA A 10 -7.77 -46.90 -9.29
C ALA A 10 -6.72 -46.05 -8.55
N TYR A 11 -5.65 -46.69 -8.05
CA TYR A 11 -4.50 -45.99 -7.48
C TYR A 11 -3.74 -45.17 -8.52
N GLY A 12 -3.57 -45.69 -9.74
CA GLY A 12 -2.93 -44.99 -10.85
C GLY A 12 -3.66 -43.70 -11.23
N TRP A 13 -4.99 -43.74 -11.37
CA TRP A 13 -5.79 -42.53 -11.63
C TRP A 13 -5.75 -41.52 -10.48
N ARG A 14 -5.69 -41.99 -9.23
CA ARG A 14 -5.55 -41.10 -8.06
C ARG A 14 -4.17 -40.43 -8.02
N GLN A 15 -3.10 -41.16 -8.35
CA GLN A 15 -1.75 -40.58 -8.43
C GLN A 15 -1.62 -39.57 -9.57
N GLU A 16 -2.19 -39.86 -10.74
CA GLU A 16 -2.20 -38.93 -11.88
C GLU A 16 -2.94 -37.63 -11.54
N GLN A 17 -4.12 -37.72 -10.91
CA GLN A 17 -4.88 -36.54 -10.47
C GLN A 17 -4.11 -35.70 -9.44
N LEU A 18 -3.38 -36.33 -8.53
CA LEU A 18 -2.52 -35.66 -7.55
C LEU A 18 -1.35 -34.94 -8.22
N ALA A 19 -0.67 -35.61 -9.15
CA ALA A 19 0.44 -35.04 -9.90
C ALA A 19 0.00 -33.84 -10.75
N GLU A 20 -1.15 -33.94 -11.43
CA GLU A 20 -1.70 -32.85 -12.23
C GLU A 20 -2.15 -31.67 -11.35
N SER A 21 -2.81 -31.95 -10.23
CA SER A 21 -3.19 -30.92 -9.26
C SER A 21 -1.96 -30.18 -8.71
N ALA A 22 -0.87 -30.89 -8.40
CA ALA A 22 0.37 -30.28 -7.93
C ALA A 22 1.00 -29.35 -8.99
N LYS A 23 1.01 -29.74 -10.27
CA LYS A 23 1.48 -28.88 -11.37
C LYS A 23 0.64 -27.62 -11.50
N ILE A 24 -0.68 -27.73 -11.42
CA ILE A 24 -1.60 -26.59 -11.50
C ILE A 24 -1.38 -25.64 -10.32
N ILE A 25 -1.28 -26.17 -9.09
CA ILE A 25 -1.00 -25.37 -7.89
C ILE A 25 0.34 -24.66 -8.02
N SER A 26 1.40 -25.34 -8.47
CA SER A 26 2.72 -24.72 -8.67
C SER A 26 2.68 -23.58 -9.70
N ARG A 27 1.99 -23.79 -10.84
CA ARG A 27 1.79 -22.77 -11.86
C ARG A 27 1.04 -21.56 -11.32
N LEU A 28 -0.10 -21.78 -10.65
CA LEU A 28 -0.90 -20.72 -10.04
C LEU A 28 -0.13 -19.98 -8.94
N GLY A 29 0.65 -20.70 -8.13
CA GLY A 29 1.51 -20.11 -7.11
C GLY A 29 2.56 -19.18 -7.70
N ARG A 30 3.20 -19.58 -8.81
CA ARG A 30 4.17 -18.74 -9.53
C ARG A 30 3.52 -17.49 -10.11
N GLU A 31 2.35 -17.64 -10.73
CA GLU A 31 1.59 -16.53 -11.29
C GLU A 31 1.16 -15.53 -10.19
N LEU A 32 0.66 -16.03 -9.06
CA LEU A 32 0.28 -15.20 -7.92
C LEU A 32 1.49 -14.46 -7.35
N HIS A 33 2.62 -15.14 -7.20
CA HIS A 33 3.86 -14.53 -6.74
C HIS A 33 4.28 -13.36 -7.65
N ASP A 34 4.24 -13.54 -8.97
CA ASP A 34 4.60 -12.49 -9.93
C ASP A 34 3.64 -11.29 -9.90
N ARG A 35 2.34 -11.56 -9.70
CA ARG A 35 1.32 -10.51 -9.51
C ARG A 35 1.56 -9.73 -8.23
N ILE A 36 1.79 -10.42 -7.10
CA ILE A 36 2.07 -9.79 -5.80
C ILE A 36 3.35 -8.95 -5.89
N ARG A 37 4.41 -9.49 -6.48
CA ARG A 37 5.68 -8.76 -6.66
C ARG A 37 5.47 -7.44 -7.39
N THR A 38 4.73 -7.47 -8.49
CA THR A 38 4.42 -6.28 -9.29
C THR A 38 3.58 -5.28 -8.49
N PHE A 39 2.56 -5.77 -7.78
CA PHE A 39 1.71 -4.95 -6.92
C PHE A 39 2.52 -4.25 -5.82
N VAL A 40 3.28 -5.00 -5.02
CA VAL A 40 4.08 -4.46 -3.91
C VAL A 40 5.12 -3.47 -4.42
N THR A 41 5.73 -3.72 -5.58
CA THR A 41 6.67 -2.77 -6.21
C THR A 41 6.03 -1.41 -6.50
N ASN A 42 4.80 -1.40 -7.04
CA ASN A 42 4.09 -0.17 -7.32
C ASN A 42 3.54 0.49 -6.05
N PHE A 43 3.00 -0.32 -5.13
CA PHE A 43 2.45 0.15 -3.86
C PHE A 43 3.53 0.78 -2.97
N GLY A 44 4.75 0.24 -2.98
CA GLY A 44 5.90 0.81 -2.25
C GLY A 44 6.23 2.25 -2.65
N LYS A 45 5.86 2.70 -3.87
CA LYS A 45 6.05 4.09 -4.33
C LYS A 45 5.04 5.06 -3.71
N VAL A 46 3.91 4.57 -3.20
CA VAL A 46 2.83 5.40 -2.63
C VAL A 46 3.29 6.05 -1.32
N GLY A 47 3.98 5.33 -0.46
CA GLY A 47 4.45 5.85 0.84
C GLY A 47 5.32 7.12 0.71
N PRO A 48 6.39 7.12 -0.09
CA PRO A 48 7.19 8.32 -0.38
C PRO A 48 6.38 9.47 -0.99
N ALA A 49 5.46 9.17 -1.91
CA ALA A 49 4.63 10.20 -2.55
C ALA A 49 3.69 10.88 -1.54
N LEU A 50 3.08 10.10 -0.64
CA LEU A 50 2.25 10.64 0.44
C LEU A 50 3.07 11.50 1.41
N ARG A 51 4.29 11.09 1.77
CA ARG A 51 5.18 11.91 2.59
C ARG A 51 5.45 13.27 1.94
N GLY A 52 5.84 13.27 0.66
CA GLY A 52 6.07 14.52 -0.07
C GLY A 52 4.81 15.41 -0.15
N ALA A 53 3.63 14.81 -0.32
CA ALA A 53 2.37 15.56 -0.30
C ALA A 53 2.10 16.23 1.06
N VAL A 54 2.34 15.51 2.17
CA VAL A 54 2.24 16.05 3.53
C VAL A 54 3.25 17.18 3.75
N ASP A 55 4.50 17.02 3.29
CA ASP A 55 5.54 18.05 3.42
C ASP A 55 5.16 19.33 2.66
N HIS A 56 4.64 19.20 1.44
CA HIS A 56 4.15 20.34 0.65
C HIS A 56 2.94 21.03 1.29
N TYR A 57 2.00 20.24 1.83
CA TYR A 57 0.86 20.77 2.56
C TYR A 57 1.31 21.59 3.77
N ASN A 58 2.17 21.02 4.63
CA ASN A 58 2.68 21.70 5.82
C ASN A 58 3.47 22.97 5.46
N SER A 59 4.25 22.94 4.37
CA SER A 59 4.95 24.13 3.86
C SER A 59 3.98 25.24 3.43
N ALA A 60 2.86 24.88 2.79
CA ALA A 60 1.83 25.82 2.39
C ALA A 60 1.11 26.43 3.61
N VAL A 61 0.76 25.61 4.60
CA VAL A 61 0.17 26.06 5.88
C VAL A 61 1.12 27.04 6.58
N GLY A 62 2.39 26.68 6.76
CA GLY A 62 3.37 27.58 7.38
C GLY A 62 3.55 28.89 6.62
N SER A 63 3.44 28.88 5.29
CA SER A 63 3.45 30.09 4.46
C SER A 63 2.22 30.96 4.68
N LEU A 64 1.04 30.35 4.77
CA LEU A 64 -0.22 31.05 5.03
C LEU A 64 -0.14 31.76 6.39
N GLU A 65 0.30 31.06 7.43
CA GLU A 65 0.40 31.59 8.80
C GLU A 65 1.45 32.70 8.94
N SER A 66 2.63 32.51 8.36
CA SER A 66 3.76 33.43 8.55
C SER A 66 3.71 34.67 7.66
N ARG A 67 3.11 34.57 6.46
CA ARG A 67 3.18 35.66 5.46
C ARG A 67 1.81 36.26 5.12
N VAL A 68 0.79 35.42 5.00
CA VAL A 68 -0.52 35.85 4.47
C VAL A 68 -1.42 36.35 5.59
N LEU A 69 -1.64 35.56 6.65
CA LEU A 69 -2.54 35.94 7.75
C LEU A 69 -2.16 37.27 8.45
N PRO A 70 -0.87 37.60 8.69
CA PRO A 70 -0.49 38.91 9.22
C PRO A 70 -0.86 40.06 8.28
N SER A 71 -0.69 39.86 6.97
CA SER A 71 -1.03 40.87 5.96
C SER A 71 -2.54 41.11 5.93
N VAL A 72 -3.33 40.04 6.02
CA VAL A 72 -4.80 40.11 6.08
C VAL A 72 -5.27 40.85 7.32
N ARG A 73 -4.70 40.54 8.49
CA ARG A 73 -4.95 41.28 9.75
C ARG A 73 -4.67 42.77 9.59
N LYS A 74 -3.54 43.14 8.99
CA LYS A 74 -3.19 44.55 8.72
C LYS A 74 -4.17 45.24 7.76
N PHE A 75 -4.66 44.54 6.74
CA PHE A 75 -5.70 45.09 5.84
C PHE A 75 -7.03 45.31 6.56
N MET A 76 -7.41 44.42 7.50
CA MET A 76 -8.59 44.62 8.35
C MET A 76 -8.43 45.84 9.26
N GLU A 77 -7.27 46.00 9.90
CA GLU A 77 -6.96 47.16 10.75
C GLU A 77 -7.03 48.50 10.00
N LEU A 78 -6.66 48.50 8.72
CA LEU A 78 -6.72 49.68 7.86
C LEU A 78 -8.11 49.92 7.23
N GLY A 79 -9.10 49.10 7.55
CA GLY A 79 -10.46 49.20 7.00
C GLY A 79 -10.53 48.91 5.49
N ALA A 80 -9.48 48.32 4.91
CA ALA A 80 -9.36 48.05 3.49
C ALA A 80 -9.81 46.63 3.09
N ALA A 81 -10.05 45.75 4.07
CA ALA A 81 -10.61 44.42 3.85
C ALA A 81 -12.13 44.42 4.08
N ALA A 82 -12.88 43.97 3.08
CA ALA A 82 -14.30 43.65 3.19
C ALA A 82 -14.50 42.18 2.75
N GLY A 83 -14.92 41.30 3.66
CA GLY A 83 -15.11 39.88 3.38
C GLY A 83 -15.11 38.99 4.63
N GLU A 84 -15.44 37.71 4.46
CA GLU A 84 -15.38 36.69 5.51
C GLU A 84 -13.95 36.41 5.98
N GLU A 85 -13.82 35.98 7.23
CA GLU A 85 -12.55 35.63 7.86
C GLU A 85 -11.88 34.45 7.12
N ILE A 86 -10.57 34.53 6.89
CA ILE A 86 -9.86 33.44 6.21
C ILE A 86 -9.80 32.24 7.15
N PRO A 87 -10.31 31.05 6.73
CA PRO A 87 -10.29 29.87 7.57
C PRO A 87 -8.85 29.43 7.87
N GLU A 88 -8.60 29.08 9.13
CA GLU A 88 -7.32 28.51 9.56
C GLU A 88 -7.20 27.07 9.05
N LEU A 89 -6.02 26.74 8.50
CA LEU A 89 -5.68 25.39 8.10
C LEU A 89 -4.82 24.76 9.20
N ALA A 90 -5.23 23.60 9.71
CA ALA A 90 -4.43 22.86 10.68
C ALA A 90 -3.33 22.06 9.96
N PRO A 91 -2.07 22.05 10.46
CA PRO A 91 -1.03 21.19 9.91
C PRO A 91 -1.37 19.71 10.06
N VAL A 92 -0.79 18.87 9.20
CA VAL A 92 -0.92 17.40 9.28
C VAL A 92 0.33 16.82 9.93
N ASP A 93 0.18 16.27 11.13
CA ASP A 93 1.27 15.62 11.90
C ASP A 93 1.41 14.11 11.61
N GLU A 94 0.53 13.53 10.77
CA GLU A 94 0.52 12.09 10.50
C GLU A 94 1.57 11.69 9.45
N THR A 95 2.57 10.90 9.88
CA THR A 95 3.47 10.23 8.94
C THR A 95 2.83 8.95 8.39
N PRO A 96 2.84 8.71 7.06
CA PRO A 96 2.36 7.45 6.49
C PRO A 96 3.04 6.23 7.12
N ARG A 97 2.23 5.26 7.57
CA ARG A 97 2.71 4.03 8.22
C ARG A 97 3.74 3.32 7.32
N ALA A 98 4.93 3.06 7.87
CA ALA A 98 5.93 2.26 7.19
C ALA A 98 5.41 0.83 7.00
N LEU A 99 5.52 0.31 5.78
CA LEU A 99 5.31 -1.10 5.52
C LEU A 99 6.52 -1.87 6.08
N THR A 100 6.42 -2.31 7.32
CA THR A 100 7.33 -3.32 7.86
C THR A 100 6.86 -4.66 7.32
N ALA A 101 7.56 -5.20 6.32
CA ALA A 101 7.41 -6.62 6.01
C ALA A 101 7.91 -7.39 7.24
N PRO A 102 7.09 -8.24 7.90
CA PRO A 102 7.62 -9.12 8.92
C PRO A 102 8.75 -9.93 8.30
N GLU A 103 9.88 -9.96 9.01
CA GLU A 103 11.10 -10.63 8.59
C GLU A 103 10.81 -12.01 8.02
N LYS A 104 11.49 -12.28 6.92
CA LYS A 104 11.85 -13.58 6.40
C LYS A 104 12.02 -14.56 7.57
N GLY A 105 11.10 -15.51 7.70
CA GLY A 105 11.22 -16.59 8.67
C GLY A 105 12.59 -17.25 8.52
N GLU A 106 13.34 -17.22 9.60
CA GLU A 106 14.66 -17.83 9.74
C GLU A 106 14.59 -19.34 9.45
N GLU A 107 15.73 -19.83 9.01
CA GLU A 107 16.05 -21.23 8.72
C GLU A 107 15.74 -22.17 9.88
N GLU A 108 15.17 -23.35 9.60
CA GLU A 108 15.46 -24.55 10.39
C GLU A 108 15.66 -25.76 9.47
N ARG A 109 16.96 -26.08 9.28
CA ARG A 109 17.62 -27.38 9.05
C ARG A 109 17.17 -28.30 7.90
#